data_AF-A0A538RFZ5-F1
#
_entry.id   AF-A0A538RFZ5-F1
#
_cell.length_a   1.000
_cell.length_b   1.000
_cell.length_c   1.000
_cell.angle_alpha   90.00
_cell.angle_beta   90.00
_cell.angle_gamma   90.00
#
_symmetry.space_group_name_H-M   'P 1'
#
loop_
_entity.id
_entity.type
_entity.pdbx_description
1 polymer ?
#
loop_
_entity_poly.entity_id
_entity_poly.type
_entity_poly.pdbx_seq_one_letter_code
_entity_poly.pdbx_strand_id
1 'polypeptide(L)'
;MAMTPAYALAHVFLPNLLKLKGHAAVVSAIERRDLAYFEPLWAQAHIAHRPHLTSQVRDPYRIATMSLPPPAEMGEAYIAAIVVKAADPAFMRYFTLEHDFVLAKQSNRTLLCEREGQKHNKRGDGPVLTGNPGDDAGAFVDCFMELMIPTKVTRK
;
A
#
# COMPACT_ATOMS: atom_id res chain seq x y z
N MET A 1 19.16 1.38 -9.93
CA MET A 1 17.98 1.05 -10.76
C MET A 1 17.44 2.34 -11.34
N ALA A 2 17.15 2.36 -12.65
CA ALA A 2 16.35 3.45 -13.21
C ALA A 2 14.98 3.43 -12.54
N MET A 3 14.44 4.59 -12.20
CA MET A 3 13.12 4.69 -11.57
C MET A 3 12.06 4.28 -12.60
N THR A 4 11.45 3.12 -12.40
CA THR A 4 10.34 2.67 -13.25
C THR A 4 9.07 3.47 -12.92
N PRO A 5 8.14 3.60 -13.87
CA PRO A 5 6.85 4.25 -13.61
C PRO A 5 6.05 3.61 -12.46
N ALA A 6 6.04 2.27 -12.36
CA ALA A 6 5.35 1.55 -11.28
C ALA A 6 6.00 1.81 -9.91
N TYR A 7 7.34 1.84 -9.87
CA TYR A 7 8.07 2.24 -8.67
C TYR A 7 7.76 3.69 -8.28
N ALA A 8 7.81 4.63 -9.23
CA ALA A 8 7.51 6.04 -8.99
C ALA A 8 6.09 6.25 -8.46
N LEU A 9 5.12 5.48 -8.94
CA LEU A 9 3.74 5.51 -8.47
C LEU A 9 3.63 5.25 -6.97
N ALA A 10 4.17 4.12 -6.52
CA ALA A 10 4.10 3.70 -5.12
C ALA A 10 4.94 4.59 -4.20
N HIS A 11 6.10 5.06 -4.68
CA HIS A 11 7.13 5.66 -3.83
C HIS A 11 7.27 7.17 -3.96
N VAL A 12 6.65 7.78 -4.97
CA VAL A 12 6.75 9.22 -5.23
C VAL A 12 5.38 9.83 -5.41
N PHE A 13 4.62 9.40 -6.42
CA PHE A 13 3.38 10.08 -6.80
C PHE A 13 2.28 9.93 -5.75
N LEU A 14 2.04 8.73 -5.23
CA LEU A 14 1.04 8.52 -4.17
C LEU A 14 1.40 9.22 -2.86
N PRO A 15 2.63 9.09 -2.33
CA PRO A 15 3.06 9.89 -1.18
C PRO A 15 2.91 11.40 -1.39
N ASN A 16 3.15 11.90 -2.59
CA ASN A 16 2.97 13.33 -2.89
C ASN A 16 1.50 13.73 -2.99
N LEU A 17 0.63 12.89 -3.57
CA LEU A 17 -0.82 13.11 -3.59
C LEU A 17 -1.35 13.23 -2.15
N LEU A 18 -0.92 12.33 -1.27
CA LEU A 18 -1.26 12.34 0.16
C LEU A 18 -0.86 13.65 0.85
N LYS A 19 0.36 14.14 0.59
CA LYS A 19 0.85 15.41 1.14
C LYS A 19 0.09 16.62 0.59
N LEU A 20 -0.25 16.62 -0.70
CA LEU A 20 -0.87 17.76 -1.38
C LEU A 20 -2.38 17.87 -1.12
N LYS A 21 -3.08 16.74 -1.04
CA LYS A 21 -4.55 16.71 -0.90
C LYS A 21 -5.01 16.39 0.52
N GLY A 22 -4.11 15.90 1.37
CA GLY A 22 -4.41 15.47 2.73
C GLY A 22 -4.84 14.02 2.81
N HIS A 23 -4.32 13.31 3.81
CA HIS A 23 -4.51 11.86 3.99
C HIS A 23 -5.99 11.45 4.10
N ALA A 24 -6.77 12.19 4.88
CA ALA A 24 -8.18 11.90 5.10
C ALA A 24 -9.02 12.06 3.83
N ALA A 25 -8.71 13.03 2.98
CA ALA A 25 -9.41 13.25 1.71
C ALA A 25 -9.14 12.10 0.74
N VAL A 26 -7.89 11.63 0.67
CA VAL A 26 -7.52 10.47 -0.16
C VAL A 26 -8.22 9.20 0.34
N VAL A 27 -8.23 8.93 1.65
CA VAL A 27 -8.94 7.79 2.24
C VAL A 27 -10.44 7.86 1.92
N SER A 28 -11.07 9.02 2.06
CA SER A 28 -12.48 9.20 1.71
C SER A 28 -12.78 9.07 0.21
N ALA A 29 -11.84 9.41 -0.68
CA ALA A 29 -11.97 9.12 -2.10
C ALA A 29 -11.96 7.60 -2.37
N ILE A 30 -11.08 6.85 -1.68
CA ILE A 30 -11.01 5.38 -1.79
C ILE A 30 -12.28 4.73 -1.25
N GLU A 31 -12.78 5.16 -0.09
CA GLU A 31 -14.03 4.66 0.50
C GLU A 31 -15.24 4.86 -0.44
N ARG A 32 -15.28 5.99 -1.15
CA ARG A 32 -16.30 6.27 -2.18
C ARG A 32 -16.03 5.60 -3.52
N ARG A 33 -14.90 4.92 -3.67
CA ARG A 33 -14.41 4.32 -4.92
C ARG A 33 -14.36 5.32 -6.07
N ASP A 34 -13.97 6.55 -5.76
CA ASP A 34 -13.88 7.64 -6.73
C ASP A 34 -12.62 7.47 -7.60
N LEU A 35 -12.74 6.68 -8.67
CA LEU A 35 -11.64 6.41 -9.59
C LEU A 35 -11.13 7.68 -10.28
N ALA A 36 -12.03 8.62 -10.59
CA ALA A 36 -11.70 9.89 -11.26
C ALA A 36 -10.73 10.74 -10.43
N TYR A 37 -10.79 10.62 -9.10
CA TYR A 37 -9.85 11.27 -8.19
C TYR A 37 -8.39 10.87 -8.44
N PHE A 38 -8.16 9.63 -8.90
CA PHE A 38 -6.83 9.05 -9.11
C PHE A 38 -6.36 9.09 -10.57
N GLU A 39 -7.21 9.44 -11.54
CA GLU A 39 -6.83 9.55 -12.96
C GLU A 39 -5.58 10.43 -13.19
N PRO A 40 -5.42 11.61 -12.55
CA PRO A 40 -4.23 12.43 -12.73
C PRO A 40 -2.94 11.73 -12.30
N LEU A 41 -3.01 10.83 -11.32
CA LEU A 41 -1.88 10.04 -10.83
C LEU A 41 -1.37 9.08 -11.92
N TRP A 42 -2.29 8.36 -12.56
CA TRP A 42 -1.98 7.40 -13.62
C TRP A 42 -1.46 8.12 -14.88
N ALA A 43 -2.08 9.25 -15.22
CA ALA A 43 -1.65 10.09 -16.34
C ALA A 43 -0.22 10.64 -16.14
N GLN A 44 0.12 11.10 -14.94
CA GLN A 44 1.48 11.58 -14.61
C GLN A 44 2.52 10.46 -14.71
N ALA A 45 2.16 9.23 -14.33
CA ALA A 45 3.02 8.08 -14.44
C ALA A 45 3.07 7.48 -15.85
N HIS A 46 2.28 7.99 -16.80
CA HIS A 46 2.10 7.40 -18.13
C HIS A 46 1.72 5.92 -18.09
N ILE A 47 0.87 5.54 -17.14
CA ILE A 47 0.41 4.16 -16.95
C ILE A 47 -1.10 4.07 -17.19
N ALA A 48 -1.51 3.09 -17.99
CA ALA A 48 -2.90 2.66 -18.06
C ALA A 48 -3.15 1.58 -17.01
N HIS A 49 -3.86 1.92 -15.93
CA HIS A 49 -4.21 0.99 -14.86
C HIS A 49 -5.60 1.32 -14.31
N ARG A 50 -6.37 0.29 -13.99
CA ARG A 50 -7.65 0.43 -13.30
C ARG A 50 -7.50 -0.14 -11.89
N PRO A 51 -7.33 0.73 -10.87
CA PRO A 51 -7.07 0.24 -9.52
C PRO A 51 -8.30 -0.44 -8.93
N HIS A 52 -8.05 -1.50 -8.17
CA HIS A 52 -9.02 -2.07 -7.25
C HIS A 52 -8.90 -1.32 -5.92
N LEU A 53 -9.99 -0.68 -5.51
CA LEU A 53 -10.06 0.15 -4.32
C LEU A 53 -10.85 -0.59 -3.24
N THR A 54 -10.24 -0.78 -2.07
CA THR A 54 -10.93 -1.34 -0.90
C THR A 54 -10.72 -0.45 0.32
N SER A 55 -11.64 -0.57 1.27
CA SER A 55 -11.54 0.12 2.55
C SER A 55 -12.01 -0.78 3.67
N GLN A 56 -11.35 -0.70 4.82
CA GLN A 56 -11.70 -1.40 6.04
C GLN A 56 -11.67 -0.43 7.22
N VAL A 57 -12.55 -0.65 8.19
CA VAL A 57 -12.52 0.07 9.46
C VAL A 57 -12.09 -0.92 10.55
N ARG A 58 -11.04 -0.57 11.28
CA ARG A 58 -10.53 -1.32 12.43
C ARG A 58 -10.28 -0.32 13.54
N ASP A 59 -11.31 -0.03 14.33
CA ASP A 59 -11.28 1.05 15.33
C ASP A 59 -9.97 1.05 16.16
N PRO A 60 -9.27 2.19 16.28
CA PRO A 60 -9.64 3.55 15.86
C PRO A 60 -9.24 3.93 14.41
N TYR A 61 -8.84 2.96 13.60
CA TYR A 61 -8.24 3.15 12.28
C TYR A 61 -9.24 3.05 11.13
N ARG A 62 -9.07 3.93 10.15
CA ARG A 62 -9.64 3.81 8.81
C ARG A 62 -8.52 3.45 7.85
N ILE A 63 -8.74 2.40 7.09
CA ILE A 63 -7.72 1.77 6.25
C ILE A 63 -8.24 1.77 4.83
N ALA A 64 -7.47 2.33 3.92
CA ALA A 64 -7.76 2.34 2.50
C ALA A 64 -6.65 1.61 1.75
N THR A 65 -7.00 0.71 0.83
CA THR A 65 -6.02 0.04 -0.02
C THR A 65 -6.34 0.29 -1.50
N MET A 66 -5.27 0.30 -2.29
CA MET A 66 -5.34 0.49 -3.73
C MET A 66 -4.38 -0.49 -4.40
N SER A 67 -4.88 -1.27 -5.36
CA SER A 67 -4.02 -2.08 -6.20
C SER A 67 -3.23 -1.19 -7.17
N LEU A 68 -1.99 -1.57 -7.39
CA LEU A 68 -1.04 -0.91 -8.28
C LEU A 68 -0.86 -1.75 -9.55
N PRO A 69 -0.23 -1.19 -10.59
CA PRO A 69 0.15 -1.96 -11.77
C PRO A 69 0.97 -3.18 -11.38
N PRO A 70 0.79 -4.33 -12.06
CA PRO A 70 1.59 -5.52 -11.79
C PRO A 70 3.09 -5.20 -11.84
N PRO A 71 3.86 -5.57 -10.80
CA PRO A 71 5.28 -5.28 -10.75
C PRO A 71 6.06 -6.16 -11.73
N ALA A 72 6.98 -5.55 -12.44
CA ALA A 72 7.96 -6.19 -13.32
C ALA A 72 9.34 -6.31 -12.65
N GLU A 73 9.66 -5.41 -11.71
CA GLU A 73 10.97 -5.29 -11.07
C GLU A 73 10.87 -5.41 -9.54
N MET A 74 11.96 -5.86 -8.91
CA MET A 74 12.05 -5.92 -7.44
C MET A 74 11.90 -4.53 -6.82
N GLY A 75 11.10 -4.43 -5.75
CA GLY A 75 10.81 -3.17 -5.05
C GLY A 75 9.64 -2.36 -5.64
N GLU A 76 9.07 -2.78 -6.76
CA GLU A 76 7.76 -2.32 -7.21
C GLU A 76 6.65 -2.93 -6.34
N ALA A 77 5.54 -2.23 -6.16
CA ALA A 77 4.47 -2.64 -5.25
C ALA A 77 3.25 -3.18 -5.99
N TYR A 78 2.66 -4.24 -5.47
CA TYR A 78 1.36 -4.78 -5.89
C TYR A 78 0.20 -3.96 -5.31
N ILE A 79 0.31 -3.56 -4.04
CA ILE A 79 -0.75 -2.89 -3.28
C ILE A 79 -0.13 -1.79 -2.42
N ALA A 80 -0.81 -0.65 -2.33
CA ALA A 80 -0.53 0.39 -1.35
C ALA A 80 -1.68 0.49 -0.34
N ALA A 81 -1.36 0.75 0.93
CA ALA A 81 -2.33 1.01 1.98
C ALA A 81 -2.03 2.32 2.71
N ILE A 82 -3.10 3.05 3.01
CA ILE A 82 -3.08 4.30 3.78
C ILE A 82 -3.92 4.05 5.03
N VAL A 83 -3.31 4.29 6.19
CA VAL A 83 -3.95 4.14 7.48
C VAL A 83 -4.04 5.49 8.16
N VAL A 84 -5.24 5.90 8.55
CA VAL A 84 -5.50 7.14 9.28
C VAL A 84 -6.31 6.84 10.54
N LYS A 85 -6.29 7.75 11.52
CA LYS A 85 -7.15 7.67 12.71
C LYS A 85 -8.27 8.70 12.59
N ALA A 86 -9.49 8.33 13.00
CA ALA A 86 -10.62 9.27 12.99
C ALA A 86 -10.42 10.43 13.97
N ALA A 87 -9.86 10.14 15.14
CA ALA A 87 -9.64 11.12 16.21
C ALA A 87 -8.33 11.93 16.07
N ASP A 88 -7.43 11.54 15.17
CA ASP A 88 -6.14 12.19 14.98
C ASP A 88 -5.85 12.36 13.47
N PRO A 89 -6.09 13.56 12.90
CA PRO A 89 -5.87 13.83 11.49
C PRO A 89 -4.38 13.92 11.11
N ALA A 90 -3.48 14.06 12.08
CA ALA A 90 -2.03 14.08 11.85
C ALA A 90 -1.47 12.65 11.74
N PHE A 91 -2.15 11.66 12.33
CA PHE A 91 -1.75 10.27 12.22
C PHE A 91 -1.95 9.75 10.79
N MET A 92 -0.85 9.32 10.18
CA MET A 92 -0.88 8.58 8.94
C MET A 92 0.24 7.54 8.93
N ARG A 93 -0.08 6.33 8.46
CA ARG A 93 0.91 5.32 8.07
C ARG A 93 0.66 4.89 6.64
N TYR A 94 1.75 4.69 5.90
CA TYR A 94 1.71 4.28 4.50
C TYR A 94 2.47 2.97 4.35
N PHE A 95 1.78 1.93 3.89
CA PHE A 95 2.36 0.61 3.68
C PHE A 95 2.31 0.23 2.21
N THR A 96 3.27 -0.57 1.79
CA THR A 96 3.33 -1.16 0.45
C THR A 96 3.56 -2.66 0.57
N LEU A 97 2.92 -3.40 -0.33
CA LEU A 97 3.17 -4.82 -0.54
C LEU A 97 4.03 -4.96 -1.79
N GLU A 98 5.33 -5.16 -1.59
CA GLU A 98 6.33 -5.10 -2.65
C GLU A 98 6.66 -6.46 -3.23
N HIS A 99 6.97 -6.46 -4.52
CA HIS A 99 7.57 -7.59 -5.20
C HIS A 99 9.00 -7.78 -4.76
N ASP A 100 9.31 -8.99 -4.34
CA ASP A 100 10.64 -9.42 -4.00
C ASP A 100 10.90 -10.83 -4.55
N PHE A 101 12.18 -11.16 -4.70
CA PHE A 101 12.61 -12.43 -5.28
C PHE A 101 13.63 -13.10 -4.39
N VAL A 102 13.38 -14.36 -4.03
CA VAL A 102 14.34 -15.16 -3.25
C VAL A 102 15.20 -15.97 -4.21
N LEU A 103 16.41 -15.49 -4.48
CA LEU A 103 17.37 -16.13 -5.39
C LEU A 103 17.60 -17.62 -5.06
N ALA A 104 17.77 -17.95 -3.78
CA ALA A 104 18.04 -19.32 -3.33
C ALA A 104 16.91 -20.32 -3.62
N LYS A 105 15.65 -19.85 -3.62
CA LYS A 105 14.46 -20.67 -3.89
C LYS A 105 13.94 -20.48 -5.31
N GLN A 106 14.53 -19.57 -6.07
CA GLN A 106 14.05 -19.11 -7.38
C GLN A 106 12.54 -18.80 -7.38
N SER A 107 12.05 -18.18 -6.30
CA SER A 107 10.63 -17.97 -6.07
C SER A 107 10.31 -16.50 -5.82
N ASN A 108 9.23 -16.03 -6.45
CA ASN A 108 8.62 -14.75 -6.13
C ASN A 108 8.05 -14.79 -4.71
N ARG A 109 8.18 -13.67 -3.99
CA ARG A 109 7.49 -13.43 -2.73
C ARG A 109 7.03 -11.99 -2.65
N THR A 110 6.26 -11.69 -1.61
CA THR A 110 5.91 -10.32 -1.26
C THR A 110 6.68 -9.87 -0.02
N LEU A 111 6.92 -8.58 0.06
CA LEU A 111 7.56 -7.94 1.19
C LEU A 111 6.66 -6.84 1.73
N LEU A 112 6.40 -6.86 3.04
CA LEU A 112 5.71 -5.76 3.70
C LEU A 112 6.71 -4.64 3.96
N CYS A 113 6.40 -3.48 3.40
CA CYS A 113 7.18 -2.27 3.56
C CYS A 113 6.34 -1.15 4.16
N GLU A 114 6.99 -0.26 4.90
CA GLU A 114 6.38 0.94 5.43
C GLU A 114 7.20 2.17 5.04
N ARG A 115 6.48 3.22 4.66
CA ARG A 115 7.08 4.52 4.41
C ARG A 115 6.79 5.48 5.56
N GLU A 116 7.84 6.04 6.12
CA GLU A 116 7.79 7.09 7.14
C GLU A 116 8.51 8.34 6.62
N GLY A 117 7.75 9.28 6.06
CA GLY A 117 8.30 10.45 5.39
C GLY A 117 9.13 10.09 4.16
N GLN A 118 10.46 10.22 4.26
CA GLN A 118 11.41 9.83 3.21
C GLN A 118 12.05 8.46 3.45
N LYS A 119 11.83 7.85 4.62
CA LYS A 119 12.39 6.54 4.96
C LYS A 119 11.50 5.43 4.42
N HIS A 120 12.11 4.43 3.83
CA HIS A 120 11.48 3.18 3.38
C HIS A 120 12.03 2.04 4.24
N ASN A 121 11.14 1.39 4.99
CA ASN A 121 11.49 0.38 5.97
C ASN A 121 10.87 -0.95 5.56
N LYS A 122 11.71 -1.97 5.34
CA LYS A 122 11.28 -3.36 5.17
C LYS A 122 10.85 -3.90 6.53
N ARG A 123 9.61 -4.36 6.67
CA ARG A 123 9.04 -4.84 7.93
C ARG A 123 9.03 -6.35 8.05
N GLY A 124 9.09 -7.07 6.93
CA GLY A 124 9.15 -8.53 6.88
C GLY A 124 8.49 -9.09 5.63
N ASP A 125 8.29 -10.40 5.61
CA ASP A 125 7.55 -11.06 4.54
C ASP A 125 6.08 -10.58 4.53
N GLY A 126 5.55 -10.37 3.34
CA GLY A 126 4.14 -10.07 3.12
C GLY A 126 3.29 -11.35 2.94
N PRO A 127 1.97 -11.21 2.82
CA PRO A 127 1.09 -12.33 2.47
C PRO A 127 1.33 -12.82 1.04
N VAL A 128 1.12 -14.13 0.82
CA VAL A 128 1.08 -14.71 -0.52
C VAL A 128 -0.18 -14.22 -1.24
N LEU A 129 -0.01 -13.73 -2.47
CA LEU A 129 -1.12 -13.28 -3.31
C LEU A 129 -1.85 -14.48 -3.93
N THR A 130 -3.18 -14.46 -3.82
CA THR A 130 -4.10 -15.44 -4.37
C THR A 130 -4.57 -15.07 -5.78
N GLY A 131 -4.43 -13.80 -6.15
CA GLY A 131 -4.97 -13.24 -7.40
C GLY A 131 -6.39 -12.71 -7.27
N ASN A 132 -7.05 -12.89 -6.12
CA ASN A 132 -8.30 -12.22 -5.79
C ASN A 132 -8.00 -10.87 -5.11
N PRO A 133 -8.30 -9.72 -5.75
CA PRO A 133 -7.94 -8.41 -5.21
C PRO A 133 -8.53 -8.10 -3.82
N GLY A 134 -9.72 -8.62 -3.51
CA GLY A 134 -10.39 -8.40 -2.22
C GLY A 134 -9.73 -9.20 -1.10
N ASP A 135 -9.46 -10.48 -1.34
CA ASP A 135 -8.82 -11.37 -0.37
C ASP A 135 -7.36 -10.95 -0.14
N ASP A 136 -6.66 -10.58 -1.21
CA ASP A 136 -5.27 -10.11 -1.15
C ASP A 136 -5.16 -8.78 -0.39
N ALA A 137 -6.10 -7.85 -0.60
CA ALA A 137 -6.18 -6.62 0.19
C ALA A 137 -6.48 -6.92 1.66
N GLY A 138 -7.39 -7.87 1.94
CA GLY A 138 -7.70 -8.35 3.29
C GLY A 138 -6.47 -8.86 4.02
N ALA A 139 -5.77 -9.82 3.42
CA ALA A 139 -4.57 -10.43 3.96
C ALA A 139 -3.42 -9.41 4.14
N PHE A 140 -3.30 -8.44 3.23
CA PHE A 140 -2.33 -7.35 3.36
C PHE A 140 -2.63 -6.47 4.58
N VAL A 141 -3.90 -6.13 4.78
CA VAL A 141 -4.34 -5.37 5.97
C VAL A 141 -4.07 -6.15 7.25
N ASP A 142 -4.45 -7.43 7.31
CA ASP A 142 -4.14 -8.28 8.47
C ASP A 142 -2.64 -8.30 8.78
N CYS A 143 -1.81 -8.44 7.75
CA CYS A 143 -0.36 -8.52 7.89
C CYS A 143 0.25 -7.27 8.55
N PHE A 144 -0.07 -6.06 8.07
CA PHE A 144 0.49 -4.86 8.71
C PHE A 144 -0.21 -4.49 10.02
N MET A 145 -1.47 -4.90 10.22
CA MET A 145 -2.18 -4.65 11.48
C MET A 145 -1.54 -5.38 12.65
N GLU A 146 -0.93 -6.55 12.45
CA GLU A 146 -0.11 -7.20 13.48
C GLU A 146 1.11 -6.36 13.91
N LEU A 147 1.59 -5.43 13.06
CA LEU A 147 2.64 -4.48 13.46
C LEU A 147 2.08 -3.26 14.18
N MET A 148 0.81 -2.91 13.93
CA MET A 148 0.15 -1.75 14.52
C MET A 148 -0.43 -2.07 15.90
N ILE A 149 -1.03 -3.24 16.02
CA ILE A 149 -1.67 -3.78 17.22
C ILE A 149 -1.34 -5.28 17.24
N PRO A 150 -0.17 -5.67 17.78
CA PRO A 150 0.21 -7.07 17.84
C PRO A 150 -0.83 -7.87 18.62
N THR A 151 -1.49 -8.83 17.98
CA THR A 151 -2.48 -9.69 18.65
C THR A 151 -1.82 -10.94 19.22
N LYS A 152 -0.65 -11.30 18.67
CA LYS A 152 0.15 -12.44 19.12
C LYS A 152 1.14 -12.00 20.20
N VAL A 153 1.04 -12.61 21.38
CA VAL A 153 2.06 -12.48 22.44
C VAL A 153 3.35 -13.14 21.96
N THR A 154 4.30 -12.35 21.46
CA THR A 154 5.68 -12.83 21.28
C THR A 154 6.29 -13.05 22.65
N ARG A 155 6.37 -14.32 23.09
CA ARG A 155 7.29 -14.70 24.16
C ARG A 155 8.70 -14.37 23.67
N LYS A 156 9.38 -13.49 24.41
CA LYS A 156 10.81 -13.22 24.25
C LYS A 156 11.63 -14.47 24.53
#